data_AF-A0A966DHP0-F1
#
_entry.id   AF-A0A966DHP0-F1
#
_cell.length_a   1.000
_cell.length_b   1.000
_cell.length_c   1.000
_cell.angle_alpha   90.00
_cell.angle_beta   90.00
_cell.angle_gamma   90.00
#
_symmetry.space_group_name_H-M   'P 1'
#
loop_
_entity.id
_entity.type
_entity.pdbx_description
1 polymer ?
#
loop_
_entity_poly.entity_id
_entity_poly.type
_entity_poly.pdbx_seq_one_letter_code
_entity_poly.pdbx_strand_id
1 'polypeptide(L)'
;MMKKIISKMNPLLFVALLMVAFTSQALAKNPGKSASSCVNVVGTTITNNCSQNVFVIWCGDLKYSSKRCGDGPNGGFYTHSDNFKPGQSKTLEVKPGKTYRYASCFGKISFGNNGMYTDSPNGSYRCLPN
;
A
#
# COMPACT_ATOMS: atom_id res chain seq x y z
N MET A 1 48.72 42.88 -47.44
CA MET A 1 47.56 43.77 -47.69
C MET A 1 46.27 42.98 -47.51
N MET A 2 45.21 43.62 -46.99
CA MET A 2 43.84 43.10 -46.77
C MET A 2 43.68 42.12 -45.58
N LYS A 3 42.66 42.16 -44.72
CA LYS A 3 41.42 42.96 -44.60
C LYS A 3 40.87 42.75 -43.17
N LYS A 4 40.33 43.79 -42.52
CA LYS A 4 39.43 43.68 -41.35
C LYS A 4 38.13 43.00 -41.77
N ILE A 5 37.59 42.06 -40.97
CA ILE A 5 36.15 41.81 -40.88
C ILE A 5 35.78 41.46 -39.43
N ILE A 6 34.92 42.29 -38.85
CA ILE A 6 34.16 42.04 -37.61
C ILE A 6 33.03 41.06 -37.93
N SER A 7 32.82 40.00 -37.13
CA SER A 7 31.50 39.35 -37.09
C SER A 7 31.28 38.45 -35.87
N LYS A 8 30.24 38.82 -35.11
CA LYS A 8 29.27 37.96 -34.40
C LYS A 8 29.71 37.24 -33.13
N MET A 9 29.36 37.87 -32.01
CA MET A 9 29.00 37.21 -30.75
C MET A 9 28.03 36.04 -31.02
N ASN A 10 28.37 34.86 -30.49
CA ASN A 10 27.56 33.66 -30.56
C ASN A 10 26.73 33.54 -29.26
N PRO A 11 25.39 33.63 -29.30
CA PRO A 11 24.54 33.59 -28.11
C PRO A 11 24.14 32.15 -27.70
N LEU A 12 24.90 31.13 -28.11
CA LEU A 12 24.61 29.72 -27.84
C LEU A 12 25.19 29.22 -26.51
N LEU A 13 25.20 30.08 -25.48
CA LEU A 13 25.71 29.77 -24.16
C LEU A 13 24.67 30.09 -23.06
N PHE A 14 23.38 29.80 -23.31
CA PHE A 14 22.30 30.01 -22.34
C PHE A 14 21.08 29.08 -22.59
N VAL A 15 21.27 27.76 -22.67
CA VAL A 15 20.16 26.82 -22.41
C VAL A 15 20.47 26.06 -21.13
N ALA A 16 20.30 26.80 -20.04
CA ALA A 16 20.24 26.28 -18.70
C ALA A 16 18.96 25.44 -18.54
N LEU A 17 19.11 24.31 -17.85
CA LEU A 17 18.32 24.01 -16.66
C LEU A 17 16.79 23.98 -16.85
N LEU A 18 16.22 22.84 -17.29
CA LEU A 18 14.81 22.47 -17.02
C LEU A 18 14.50 21.02 -17.46
N MET A 19 15.34 20.05 -17.10
CA MET A 19 14.86 18.66 -17.01
C MET A 19 14.11 18.52 -15.69
N VAL A 20 12.86 19.00 -15.69
CA VAL A 20 11.88 18.66 -14.67
C VAL A 20 11.70 17.15 -14.77
N ALA A 21 12.37 16.41 -13.89
CA ALA A 21 12.04 15.03 -13.65
C ALA A 21 10.62 15.02 -13.10
N PHE A 22 9.65 14.84 -14.00
CA PHE A 22 8.30 14.44 -13.63
C PHE A 22 8.43 13.08 -12.95
N THR A 23 8.64 13.08 -11.64
CA THR A 23 8.39 11.90 -10.85
C THR A 23 6.89 11.68 -10.91
N SER A 24 6.44 10.87 -11.86
CA SER A 24 5.09 10.35 -11.89
C SER A 24 4.87 9.63 -10.56
N GLN A 25 4.24 10.31 -9.61
CA GLN A 25 3.68 9.67 -8.44
C GLN A 25 2.47 8.88 -8.96
N ALA A 26 2.74 7.73 -9.57
CA ALA A 26 1.72 6.74 -9.80
C ALA A 26 1.23 6.35 -8.40
N LEU A 27 0.06 6.88 -8.01
CA LEU A 27 -0.73 6.28 -6.96
C LEU A 27 -0.89 4.82 -7.39
N ALA A 28 -0.21 3.91 -6.70
CA ALA A 28 -0.23 2.50 -7.01
C ALA A 28 -1.68 2.03 -6.90
N LYS A 29 -2.35 2.00 -8.06
CA LYS A 29 -3.71 1.52 -8.26
C LYS A 29 -3.79 0.11 -7.69
N ASN A 30 -4.81 -0.22 -6.90
CA ASN A 30 -4.92 -1.55 -6.31
C ASN A 30 -5.10 -2.55 -7.47
N PRO A 31 -4.19 -3.52 -7.66
CA PRO A 31 -4.27 -4.43 -8.82
C PRO A 31 -5.33 -5.53 -8.66
N GLY A 32 -6.07 -5.56 -7.54
CA GLY A 32 -7.06 -6.60 -7.26
C GLY A 32 -6.43 -7.97 -6.99
N LYS A 33 -5.18 -8.00 -6.53
CA LYS A 33 -4.43 -9.24 -6.27
C LYS A 33 -4.18 -9.42 -4.77
N SER A 34 -4.31 -10.66 -4.33
CA SER A 34 -3.89 -11.05 -2.97
C SER A 34 -2.38 -10.91 -2.84
N ALA A 35 -1.93 -10.43 -1.68
CA ALA A 35 -0.52 -10.32 -1.31
C ALA A 35 -0.07 -11.45 -0.37
N SER A 36 -0.90 -12.47 -0.15
CA SER A 36 -0.63 -13.55 0.81
C SER A 36 0.63 -14.36 0.50
N SER A 37 1.09 -14.35 -0.75
CA SER A 37 2.31 -15.05 -1.20
C SER A 37 3.60 -14.40 -0.72
N CYS A 38 3.59 -13.12 -0.32
CA CYS A 38 4.77 -12.38 0.13
C CYS A 38 4.57 -11.65 1.47
N VAL A 39 3.36 -11.63 2.02
CA VAL A 39 3.16 -11.21 3.40
C VAL A 39 3.53 -12.37 4.32
N ASN A 40 4.52 -12.15 5.19
CA ASN A 40 4.97 -13.12 6.16
C ASN A 40 4.33 -12.86 7.53
N VAL A 41 4.05 -13.94 8.26
CA VAL A 41 3.47 -13.88 9.60
C VAL A 41 4.24 -14.77 10.56
N VAL A 42 4.74 -14.18 11.64
CA VAL A 42 5.41 -14.90 12.74
C VAL A 42 4.74 -14.50 14.04
N GLY A 43 4.06 -15.46 14.68
CA GLY A 43 3.21 -15.16 15.84
C GLY A 43 2.08 -14.21 15.44
N THR A 44 2.08 -12.99 16.00
CA THR A 44 1.13 -11.92 15.66
C THR A 44 1.78 -10.78 14.88
N THR A 45 3.07 -10.91 14.54
CA THR A 45 3.80 -9.92 13.74
C THR A 45 3.58 -10.21 12.26
N ILE A 46 3.06 -9.21 11.57
CA ILE A 46 2.86 -9.22 10.12
C ILE A 46 3.96 -8.37 9.49
N THR A 47 4.62 -8.92 8.47
CA THR A 47 5.67 -8.26 7.70
C THR A 47 5.31 -8.26 6.22
N ASN A 48 5.43 -7.11 5.57
CA ASN A 48 5.32 -7.01 4.13
C ASN A 48 6.69 -7.28 3.47
N ASN A 49 6.93 -8.52 3.02
CA ASN A 49 8.11 -8.85 2.21
C ASN A 49 7.88 -8.64 0.71
N CYS A 50 6.73 -8.11 0.31
CA CYS A 50 6.46 -7.77 -1.07
C CYS A 50 7.28 -6.53 -1.48
N SER A 51 7.60 -6.40 -2.76
CA SER A 51 8.29 -5.23 -3.33
C SER A 51 7.39 -3.99 -3.46
N GLN A 52 6.12 -4.10 -3.08
CA GLN A 52 5.10 -3.06 -3.24
C GLN A 52 4.33 -2.84 -1.93
N ASN A 53 3.60 -1.72 -1.84
CA ASN A 53 2.67 -1.50 -0.74
C ASN A 53 1.61 -2.60 -0.72
N VAL A 54 1.22 -3.00 0.47
CA VAL A 54 0.07 -3.87 0.71
C VAL A 54 -0.81 -3.24 1.77
N PHE A 55 -2.08 -3.59 1.79
CA PHE A 55 -2.91 -3.40 2.96
C PHE A 55 -3.32 -4.75 3.52
N VAL A 56 -3.42 -4.78 4.84
CA VAL A 56 -3.80 -5.96 5.60
C VAL A 56 -5.07 -5.63 6.35
N ILE A 57 -6.04 -6.53 6.28
CA ILE A 57 -7.28 -6.47 7.05
C ILE A 57 -7.30 -7.65 8.02
N TRP A 58 -7.82 -7.43 9.23
CA TRP A 58 -7.84 -8.48 10.25
C TRP A 58 -9.01 -8.32 11.22
N CYS A 59 -9.26 -9.40 11.96
CA CYS A 59 -10.17 -9.48 13.09
C CYS A 59 -9.71 -10.59 14.04
N GLY A 60 -10.20 -10.60 15.27
CA GLY A 60 -9.87 -11.64 16.25
C GLY A 60 -10.10 -11.16 17.67
N ASP A 61 -9.55 -11.87 18.63
CA ASP A 61 -9.56 -11.47 20.04
C ASP A 61 -8.48 -10.40 20.30
N LEU A 62 -8.79 -9.14 20.02
CA LEU A 62 -7.83 -8.04 20.13
C LEU A 62 -7.82 -7.42 21.54
N LYS A 63 -6.66 -6.94 22.00
CA LYS A 63 -6.47 -6.38 23.34
C LYS A 63 -7.30 -5.11 23.57
N TYR A 64 -7.37 -4.26 22.55
CA TYR A 64 -7.96 -2.91 22.64
C TYR A 64 -9.24 -2.76 21.81
N SER A 65 -9.86 -3.87 21.41
CA SER A 65 -11.14 -3.84 20.70
C SER A 65 -12.09 -4.89 21.26
N SER A 66 -13.36 -4.51 21.40
CA SER A 66 -14.46 -5.44 21.69
C SER A 66 -15.06 -6.06 20.42
N LYS A 67 -14.67 -5.60 19.22
CA LYS A 67 -15.19 -6.10 17.94
C LYS A 67 -14.66 -7.50 17.65
N ARG A 68 -15.55 -8.40 17.27
CA ARG A 68 -15.27 -9.77 16.82
C ARG A 68 -15.24 -9.85 15.29
N CYS A 69 -14.71 -10.95 14.77
CA CYS A 69 -14.89 -11.25 13.35
C CYS A 69 -16.39 -11.31 13.01
N GLY A 70 -16.81 -10.58 11.98
CA GLY A 70 -18.22 -10.34 11.63
C GLY A 70 -18.76 -8.98 12.06
N ASP A 71 -18.06 -8.25 12.94
CA ASP A 71 -18.44 -6.89 13.36
C ASP A 71 -17.80 -5.79 12.48
N GLY A 72 -17.40 -6.16 11.27
CA GLY A 72 -16.81 -5.24 10.31
C GLY A 72 -17.83 -4.24 9.78
N PRO A 73 -17.38 -3.14 9.15
CA PRO A 73 -18.27 -2.18 8.51
C PRO A 73 -19.23 -2.88 7.53
N ASN A 74 -20.51 -2.49 7.54
CA ASN A 74 -21.56 -3.06 6.69
C ASN A 74 -21.75 -4.59 6.85
N GLY A 75 -21.49 -5.14 8.04
CA GLY A 75 -21.58 -6.58 8.31
C GLY A 75 -20.40 -7.39 7.75
N GLY A 76 -19.29 -6.71 7.43
CA GLY A 76 -18.07 -7.35 6.95
C GLY A 76 -17.43 -8.25 8.01
N PHE A 77 -16.63 -9.20 7.55
CA PHE A 77 -15.92 -10.13 8.41
C PHE A 77 -14.77 -9.47 9.16
N TYR A 78 -13.99 -8.64 8.46
CA TYR A 78 -12.80 -8.00 9.02
C TYR A 78 -13.14 -6.65 9.66
N THR A 79 -12.56 -6.39 10.84
CA THR A 79 -12.91 -5.22 11.66
C THR A 79 -11.87 -4.11 11.58
N HIS A 80 -10.63 -4.44 11.22
CA HIS A 80 -9.48 -3.53 11.24
C HIS A 80 -8.72 -3.63 9.92
N SER A 81 -8.04 -2.55 9.57
CA SER A 81 -7.22 -2.44 8.35
C SER A 81 -6.01 -1.55 8.61
N ASP A 82 -4.90 -1.83 7.93
CA ASP A 82 -3.73 -0.96 7.93
C ASP A 82 -2.91 -1.14 6.66
N ASN A 83 -2.11 -0.12 6.32
CA ASN A 83 -1.24 -0.10 5.16
C ASN A 83 0.20 -0.39 5.56
N PHE A 84 0.88 -1.24 4.80
CA PHE A 84 2.26 -1.66 5.03
C PHE A 84 3.09 -1.31 3.80
N LYS A 85 4.11 -0.46 3.99
CA LYS A 85 5.15 -0.22 3.00
C LYS A 85 6.02 -1.48 2.80
N PRO A 86 6.75 -1.62 1.68
CA PRO A 86 7.74 -2.69 1.53
C PRO A 86 8.70 -2.75 2.72
N GLY A 87 8.92 -3.95 3.27
CA GLY A 87 9.77 -4.21 4.43
C GLY A 87 9.17 -3.81 5.79
N GLN A 88 8.00 -3.16 5.82
CA GLN A 88 7.37 -2.74 7.07
C GLN A 88 6.84 -3.95 7.83
N SER A 89 7.01 -3.92 9.15
CA SER A 89 6.45 -4.91 10.08
C SER A 89 5.57 -4.24 11.13
N LYS A 90 4.53 -4.94 11.59
CA LYS A 90 3.69 -4.51 12.71
C LYS A 90 3.20 -5.72 13.49
N THR A 91 3.27 -5.62 14.80
CA THR A 91 2.66 -6.61 15.70
C THR A 91 1.18 -6.27 15.90
N LEU A 92 0.31 -7.22 15.62
CA LEU A 92 -1.10 -7.09 15.92
C LEU A 92 -1.31 -7.27 17.42
N GLU A 93 -2.10 -6.38 18.02
CA GLU A 93 -2.46 -6.40 19.44
C GLU A 93 -3.53 -7.47 19.73
N VAL A 94 -3.17 -8.74 19.54
CA VAL A 94 -4.00 -9.91 19.86
C VAL A 94 -3.79 -10.29 21.32
N LYS A 95 -4.86 -10.71 22.01
CA LYS A 95 -4.78 -11.20 23.39
C LYS A 95 -3.87 -12.44 23.47
N PRO A 96 -3.07 -12.59 24.53
CA PRO A 96 -2.20 -13.76 24.71
C PRO A 96 -2.97 -15.09 24.59
N GLY A 97 -2.42 -16.03 23.82
CA GLY A 97 -3.02 -17.36 23.60
C GLY A 97 -4.31 -17.36 22.77
N LYS A 98 -4.70 -16.22 22.17
CA LYS A 98 -5.88 -16.13 21.31
C LYS A 98 -5.52 -16.10 19.84
N THR A 99 -6.53 -16.32 19.01
CA THR A 99 -6.39 -16.40 17.56
C THR A 99 -6.91 -15.15 16.87
N TYR A 100 -6.45 -14.95 15.65
CA TYR A 100 -6.92 -13.90 14.77
C TYR A 100 -6.95 -14.43 13.34
N ARG A 101 -7.65 -13.71 12.48
CA ARG A 101 -7.69 -13.97 11.05
C ARG A 101 -7.31 -12.70 10.31
N TYR A 102 -6.62 -12.86 9.20
CA TYR A 102 -6.20 -11.74 8.37
C TYR A 102 -6.35 -12.08 6.89
N ALA A 103 -6.33 -11.03 6.09
CA ALA A 103 -6.21 -11.08 4.64
C ALA A 103 -5.27 -9.95 4.21
N SER A 104 -4.65 -10.12 3.04
CA SER A 104 -3.72 -9.12 2.50
C SER A 104 -3.90 -8.94 1.01
N CYS A 105 -3.85 -7.69 0.57
CA CYS A 105 -4.03 -7.28 -0.81
C CYS A 105 -2.93 -6.29 -1.18
N PHE A 106 -2.49 -6.34 -2.44
CA PHE A 106 -1.59 -5.33 -2.98
C PHE A 106 -2.27 -3.95 -3.04
N GLY A 107 -1.48 -2.89 -2.91
CA GLY A 107 -1.94 -1.51 -2.97
C GLY A 107 -2.10 -0.87 -1.59
N LYS A 108 -3.05 0.08 -1.49
CA LYS A 108 -3.39 0.78 -0.26
C LYS A 108 -4.90 0.85 -0.09
N ILE A 109 -5.34 0.96 1.16
CA ILE A 109 -6.74 1.18 1.53
C ILE A 109 -6.86 2.50 2.33
N SER A 110 -7.93 3.23 2.10
CA SER A 110 -8.32 4.38 2.93
C SER A 110 -9.11 3.90 4.16
N PHE A 111 -9.67 4.81 4.94
CA PHE A 111 -10.57 4.42 6.02
C PHE A 111 -11.79 3.66 5.47
N GLY A 112 -12.02 2.46 5.99
CA GLY A 112 -13.13 1.60 5.57
C GLY A 112 -12.88 0.83 4.27
N ASN A 113 -13.83 -0.03 3.91
CA ASN A 113 -13.79 -0.78 2.66
C ASN A 113 -14.48 0.01 1.53
N ASN A 114 -13.73 0.87 0.84
CA ASN A 114 -14.22 1.65 -0.30
C ASN A 114 -14.17 0.84 -1.62
N GLY A 115 -14.64 -0.41 -1.59
CA GLY A 115 -14.60 -1.30 -2.75
C GLY A 115 -13.21 -1.86 -3.07
N MET A 116 -12.30 -1.90 -2.09
CA MET A 116 -10.94 -2.44 -2.28
C MET A 116 -10.87 -3.96 -2.13
N TYR A 117 -11.87 -4.54 -1.47
CA TYR A 117 -12.02 -5.99 -1.33
C TYR A 117 -13.48 -6.37 -1.10
N THR A 118 -13.80 -7.65 -1.26
CA THR A 118 -15.02 -8.27 -0.73
C THR A 118 -14.62 -9.35 0.27
N ASP A 119 -15.43 -9.56 1.30
CA ASP A 119 -15.32 -10.66 2.23
C ASP A 119 -16.64 -11.42 2.40
N SER A 120 -16.59 -12.54 3.10
CA SER A 120 -17.74 -13.39 3.38
C SER A 120 -17.77 -13.77 4.86
N PRO A 121 -18.91 -14.22 5.42
CA PRO A 121 -19.01 -14.54 6.85
C PRO A 121 -18.04 -15.63 7.34
N ASN A 122 -17.55 -16.49 6.43
CA ASN A 122 -16.52 -17.48 6.73
C ASN A 122 -15.08 -16.92 6.67
N GLY A 123 -14.91 -15.61 6.49
CA GLY A 123 -13.64 -14.91 6.35
C GLY A 123 -12.85 -15.23 5.07
N SER A 124 -13.49 -15.77 4.03
CA SER A 124 -12.90 -15.72 2.69
C SER A 124 -12.90 -14.28 2.18
N TYR A 125 -11.95 -13.94 1.32
CA TYR A 125 -11.82 -12.60 0.77
C TYR A 125 -11.40 -12.63 -0.69
N ARG A 126 -11.67 -11.52 -1.38
CA ARG A 126 -11.16 -11.24 -2.73
C ARG A 126 -10.74 -9.79 -2.80
N CYS A 127 -9.51 -9.54 -3.25
CA CYS A 127 -9.03 -8.20 -3.54
C CYS A 127 -9.69 -7.69 -4.83
N LEU A 128 -10.06 -6.41 -4.86
CA LEU A 128 -10.69 -5.79 -6.02
C LEU A 128 -9.76 -4.73 -6.63
N PRO A 129 -9.78 -4.58 -7.97
CA PRO A 129 -9.05 -3.51 -8.60
C PRO A 129 -9.70 -2.16 -8.32
N ASN A 130 -8.90 -1.12 -8.05
CA ASN A 130 -9.37 0.27 -7.86
C ASN A 130 -8.32 1.27 -8.27
#